data_AF-A0A9D2RSJ4-F1
#
_entry.id   AF-A0A9D2RSJ4-F1
#
_cell.length_a   1.000
_cell.length_b   1.000
_cell.length_c   1.000
_cell.angle_alpha   90.00
_cell.angle_beta   90.00
_cell.angle_gamma   90.00
#
_symmetry.space_group_name_H-M   'P 1'
#
loop_
_entity.id
_entity.type
_entity.pdbx_description
1 polymer ?
#
loop_
_entity_poly.entity_id
_entity_poly.type
_entity_poly.pdbx_seq_one_letter_code
_entity_poly.pdbx_strand_id
1 'polypeptide(L)'
;MSTRKDLQTFFSLPLDFSMLELEPETGADPVRYFCTPENAEIIGWGSSGTHFVLLPGDEAVYCVEPELAGEGTFVLPVGADFREFLSHVLFCKCTSPLAQIFMTDEARFRRLLANNAANTWPGCEEDFKRRDDSLAAVAETFGIQPRDPFRRVKALQAIFDPSVLVFSDEYYDTLGLEHPSRPEDRDIITGRDVAATTIFYTDHQEDAP
;
A
#
# COMPACT_ATOMS: atom_id res chain seq x y z
N MET A 1 -20.74 12.22 5.58
CA MET A 1 -19.56 12.89 6.18
C MET A 1 -18.36 12.47 5.34
N SER A 2 -17.30 13.28 5.26
CA SER A 2 -16.08 12.88 4.53
C SER A 2 -15.21 11.99 5.40
N THR A 3 -14.54 11.02 4.77
CA THR A 3 -13.54 10.10 5.33
C THR A 3 -12.54 10.83 6.24
N ARG A 4 -12.02 12.00 5.83
CA ARG A 4 -11.03 12.74 6.64
C ARG A 4 -11.60 13.28 7.95
N LYS A 5 -12.88 13.68 7.95
CA LYS A 5 -13.57 14.08 9.18
C LYS A 5 -13.82 12.88 10.10
N ASP A 6 -14.17 11.74 9.51
CA ASP A 6 -14.36 10.51 10.27
C ASP A 6 -13.04 10.02 10.88
N LEU A 7 -11.90 10.17 10.19
CA LEU A 7 -10.56 9.90 10.72
C LEU A 7 -10.19 10.79 11.91
N GLN A 8 -10.41 12.10 11.79
CA GLN A 8 -10.21 13.03 12.92
C GLN A 8 -11.05 12.62 14.13
N THR A 9 -12.29 12.18 13.89
CA THR A 9 -13.16 11.67 14.95
C THR A 9 -12.61 10.38 15.55
N PHE A 10 -12.17 9.44 14.72
CA PHE A 10 -11.64 8.15 15.15
C PHE A 10 -10.41 8.30 16.03
N PHE A 11 -9.43 9.11 15.62
CA PHE A 11 -8.21 9.35 16.39
C PHE A 11 -8.41 10.25 17.62
N SER A 12 -9.58 10.86 17.78
CA SER A 12 -9.95 11.57 19.02
C SER A 12 -10.49 10.64 20.11
N LEU A 13 -10.80 9.38 19.77
CA LEU A 13 -11.32 8.41 20.72
C LEU A 13 -10.19 7.92 21.65
N PRO A 14 -10.47 7.68 22.95
CA PRO A 14 -9.50 7.18 23.91
C PRO A 14 -9.32 5.66 23.75
N LEU A 15 -8.85 5.21 22.59
CA LEU A 15 -8.69 3.80 22.23
C LEU A 15 -7.23 3.37 22.28
N ASP A 16 -7.03 2.07 22.52
CA ASP A 16 -5.77 1.40 22.22
C ASP A 16 -5.78 0.97 20.75
N PHE A 17 -5.23 1.82 19.87
CA PHE A 17 -5.24 1.60 18.43
C PHE A 17 -4.38 0.41 17.99
N SER A 18 -3.42 -0.03 18.82
CA SER A 18 -2.60 -1.21 18.54
C SER A 18 -3.45 -2.49 18.48
N MET A 19 -4.51 -2.56 19.29
CA MET A 19 -5.46 -3.68 19.29
C MET A 19 -6.28 -3.81 18.01
N LEU A 20 -6.40 -2.71 17.26
CA LEU A 20 -7.10 -2.66 15.98
C LEU A 20 -6.14 -2.79 14.80
N GLU A 21 -4.83 -2.79 15.06
CA GLU A 21 -3.77 -2.70 14.02
C GLU A 21 -3.99 -1.45 13.15
N LEU A 22 -4.18 -0.31 13.82
CA LEU A 22 -4.40 1.02 13.24
C LEU A 22 -3.65 2.11 14.02
N GLU A 23 -2.41 1.85 14.40
CA GLU A 23 -1.62 2.81 15.18
C GLU A 23 -1.41 4.10 14.38
N PRO A 24 -1.66 5.29 14.97
CA PRO A 24 -1.46 6.54 14.27
C PRO A 24 0.02 6.77 13.96
N GLU A 25 0.29 7.41 12.83
CA GLU A 25 1.61 7.97 12.58
C GLU A 25 1.87 9.12 13.56
N THR A 26 3.00 9.07 14.27
CA THR A 26 3.35 10.05 15.32
C THR A 26 4.70 10.73 15.09
N GLY A 27 5.45 10.33 14.06
CA GLY A 27 6.74 10.91 13.70
C GLY A 27 6.62 12.26 13.00
N ALA A 28 7.61 13.14 13.22
CA ALA A 28 7.78 14.37 12.44
C ALA A 28 8.25 14.10 11.00
N ASP A 29 8.87 12.94 10.78
CA ASP A 29 9.27 12.41 9.47
C ASP A 29 8.70 10.99 9.35
N PRO A 30 7.54 10.82 8.70
CA PRO A 30 6.85 9.54 8.64
C PRO A 30 7.64 8.56 7.77
N VAL A 31 7.82 7.34 8.28
CA VAL A 31 8.47 6.27 7.50
C VAL A 31 7.58 5.94 6.31
N ARG A 32 8.14 5.98 5.10
CA ARG A 32 7.48 5.53 3.88
C ARG A 32 8.24 4.34 3.32
N TYR A 33 7.52 3.29 2.98
CA TYR A 33 8.11 2.15 2.31
C TYR A 33 8.16 2.41 0.80
N PHE A 34 9.04 1.70 0.09
CA PHE A 34 9.20 1.82 -1.36
C PHE A 34 7.85 1.73 -2.11
N CYS A 35 6.91 0.93 -1.58
CA CYS A 35 5.58 0.72 -2.16
C CYS A 35 4.47 1.60 -1.56
N THR A 36 4.81 2.59 -0.72
CA THR A 36 3.86 3.62 -0.27
C THR A 36 3.68 4.66 -1.38
N PRO A 37 2.47 4.92 -1.88
CA PRO A 37 2.29 5.91 -2.94
C PRO A 37 2.69 7.32 -2.49
N GLU A 38 3.24 8.08 -3.43
CA GLU A 38 3.54 9.49 -3.27
C GLU A 38 2.29 10.30 -2.96
N ASN A 39 2.43 11.27 -2.06
CA ASN A 39 1.34 12.12 -1.56
C ASN A 39 0.20 11.37 -0.85
N ALA A 40 0.31 10.05 -0.62
CA ALA A 40 -0.68 9.33 0.16
C ALA A 40 -0.62 9.75 1.65
N GLU A 41 -1.79 9.91 2.25
CA GLU A 41 -1.96 10.18 3.67
C GLU A 41 -2.02 8.84 4.41
N ILE A 42 -1.04 8.56 5.28
CA ILE A 42 -1.04 7.35 6.12
C ILE A 42 -2.07 7.56 7.23
N ILE A 43 -3.00 6.63 7.34
CA ILE A 43 -4.13 6.71 8.29
C ILE A 43 -4.12 5.61 9.34
N GLY A 44 -3.06 4.79 9.39
CA GLY A 44 -2.89 3.77 10.42
C GLY A 44 -1.88 2.70 10.02
N TRP A 45 -1.08 2.27 10.99
CA TRP A 45 -0.12 1.18 10.85
C TRP A 45 -0.70 -0.12 11.39
N GLY A 46 -0.55 -1.17 10.59
CA GLY A 46 -0.80 -2.54 11.00
C GLY A 46 0.49 -3.27 11.38
N SER A 47 0.40 -4.60 11.48
CA SER A 47 1.55 -5.45 11.78
C SER A 47 2.50 -5.55 10.57
N SER A 48 3.78 -5.83 10.84
CA SER A 48 4.79 -6.13 9.80
C SER A 48 4.93 -5.06 8.70
N GLY A 49 4.64 -3.81 9.02
CA GLY A 49 4.77 -2.69 8.09
C GLY A 49 3.65 -2.56 7.05
N THR A 50 2.64 -3.44 7.09
CA THR A 50 1.35 -3.19 6.45
C THR A 50 0.79 -1.88 6.99
N HIS A 51 0.28 -1.01 6.11
CA HIS A 51 -0.32 0.25 6.53
C HIS A 51 -1.47 0.66 5.64
N PHE A 52 -2.30 1.58 6.13
CA PHE A 52 -3.50 2.03 5.45
C PHE A 52 -3.33 3.48 5.04
N VAL A 53 -3.76 3.80 3.82
CA VAL A 53 -3.61 5.16 3.26
C VAL A 53 -4.89 5.66 2.61
N LEU A 54 -4.96 6.98 2.46
CA LEU A 54 -5.84 7.66 1.50
C LEU A 54 -5.01 8.25 0.37
N LEU A 55 -5.52 8.15 -0.84
CA LEU A 55 -4.98 8.89 -1.98
C LEU A 55 -5.50 10.34 -1.99
N PRO A 56 -4.76 11.29 -2.59
CA PRO A 56 -5.18 12.68 -2.68
C PRO A 56 -6.56 12.84 -3.32
N GLY A 57 -7.49 13.47 -2.59
CA GLY A 57 -8.85 13.73 -3.08
C GLY A 57 -9.78 12.51 -3.15
N ASP A 58 -9.28 11.32 -2.83
CA ASP A 58 -10.11 10.11 -2.71
C ASP A 58 -10.68 9.99 -1.28
N GLU A 59 -11.75 9.22 -1.17
CA GLU A 59 -12.40 8.84 0.09
C GLU A 59 -12.14 7.36 0.43
N ALA A 60 -11.75 6.53 -0.55
CA ALA A 60 -11.45 5.11 -0.37
C ALA A 60 -10.21 4.89 0.50
N VAL A 61 -10.23 3.79 1.26
CA VAL A 61 -9.11 3.33 2.07
C VAL A 61 -8.36 2.23 1.33
N TYR A 62 -7.05 2.40 1.22
CA TYR A 62 -6.14 1.46 0.58
C TYR A 62 -5.27 0.78 1.61
N CYS A 63 -5.06 -0.52 1.44
CA CYS A 63 -4.05 -1.27 2.15
C CYS A 63 -2.76 -1.25 1.33
N VAL A 64 -1.65 -0.91 1.97
CA VAL A 64 -0.29 -1.05 1.44
C VAL A 64 0.34 -2.26 2.12
N GLU A 65 0.73 -3.27 1.34
CA GLU A 65 1.24 -4.55 1.82
C GLU A 65 2.65 -4.81 1.24
N PRO A 66 3.72 -4.52 2.00
CA PRO A 66 5.10 -4.61 1.51
C PRO A 66 5.69 -6.03 1.51
N GLU A 67 5.21 -6.93 2.37
CA GLU A 67 5.84 -8.24 2.58
C GLU A 67 5.20 -9.33 1.74
N LEU A 68 3.87 -9.33 1.67
CA LEU A 68 3.11 -10.43 1.06
C LEU A 68 2.71 -10.18 -0.39
N ALA A 69 2.71 -8.91 -0.83
CA ALA A 69 2.31 -8.54 -2.18
C ALA A 69 3.48 -8.62 -3.17
N GLY A 70 3.14 -8.74 -4.44
CA GLY A 70 4.09 -8.63 -5.55
C GLY A 70 3.82 -7.40 -6.41
N GLU A 71 4.63 -7.25 -7.45
CA GLU A 71 4.48 -6.21 -8.48
C GLU A 71 3.01 -6.03 -8.90
N GLY A 72 2.55 -4.77 -8.91
CA GLY A 72 1.18 -4.42 -9.26
C GLY A 72 0.11 -4.71 -8.20
N THR A 73 0.46 -5.28 -7.04
CA THR A 73 -0.53 -5.63 -5.98
C THR A 73 -0.20 -5.05 -4.60
N PHE A 74 0.86 -4.25 -4.47
CA PHE A 74 1.26 -3.65 -3.20
C PHE A 74 0.21 -2.73 -2.58
N VAL A 75 -0.64 -2.10 -3.40
CA VAL A 75 -1.63 -1.13 -2.94
C VAL A 75 -2.99 -1.48 -3.50
N LEU A 76 -3.94 -1.82 -2.63
CA LEU A 76 -5.26 -2.30 -3.03
C LEU A 76 -6.36 -1.73 -2.14
N PRO A 77 -7.53 -1.34 -2.70
CA PRO A 77 -8.63 -0.80 -1.91
C PRO A 77 -9.23 -1.87 -0.99
N VAL A 78 -9.54 -1.48 0.25
CA VAL A 78 -10.15 -2.32 1.29
C VAL A 78 -11.44 -1.72 1.87
N GLY A 79 -11.81 -0.50 1.47
CA GLY A 79 -13.11 0.12 1.73
C GLY A 79 -13.33 1.30 0.80
N ALA A 80 -14.57 1.51 0.34
CA ALA A 80 -14.92 2.64 -0.52
C ALA A 80 -14.95 3.98 0.23
N ASP A 81 -15.07 3.91 1.55
CA ASP A 81 -14.86 5.03 2.47
C ASP A 81 -14.36 4.51 3.83
N PHE A 82 -14.00 5.42 4.73
CA PHE A 82 -13.47 5.05 6.04
C PHE A 82 -14.49 4.31 6.92
N ARG A 83 -15.80 4.58 6.79
CA ARG A 83 -16.81 3.87 7.58
C ARG A 83 -17.02 2.46 7.08
N GLU A 84 -17.01 2.24 5.76
CA GLU A 84 -17.04 0.90 5.17
C GLU A 84 -15.80 0.10 5.62
N PHE A 85 -14.62 0.73 5.58
CA PHE A 85 -13.40 0.14 6.12
C PHE A 85 -13.54 -0.24 7.61
N LEU A 86 -14.02 0.66 8.47
CA LEU A 86 -14.25 0.35 9.88
C LEU A 86 -15.27 -0.79 10.07
N SER A 87 -16.34 -0.83 9.27
CA SER A 87 -17.29 -1.96 9.26
C SER A 87 -16.62 -3.30 8.93
N HIS A 88 -15.61 -3.30 8.05
CA HIS A 88 -14.80 -4.47 7.74
C HIS A 88 -13.88 -4.84 8.91
N VAL A 89 -13.22 -3.87 9.54
CA VAL A 89 -12.39 -4.09 10.75
C VAL A 89 -13.22 -4.66 11.90
N LEU A 90 -14.45 -4.16 12.11
CA LEU A 90 -15.37 -4.70 13.11
C LEU A 90 -15.70 -6.18 12.89
N PHE A 91 -15.80 -6.60 11.63
CA PHE A 91 -16.05 -8.00 11.27
C PHE A 91 -14.80 -8.87 11.48
N CYS A 92 -13.64 -8.37 11.06
CA CYS A 92 -12.35 -9.07 11.14
C CYS A 92 -11.67 -9.01 12.50
N LYS A 93 -12.13 -8.14 13.40
CA LYS A 93 -11.57 -7.81 14.73
C LYS A 93 -10.24 -7.07 14.75
N CYS A 94 -9.50 -7.06 13.64
CA CYS A 94 -8.32 -6.23 13.38
C CYS A 94 -8.16 -6.08 11.85
N THR A 95 -7.12 -5.37 11.41
CA THR A 95 -6.88 -5.13 9.98
C THR A 95 -6.15 -6.27 9.26
N SER A 96 -5.37 -7.11 9.95
CA SER A 96 -4.61 -8.24 9.37
C SER A 96 -5.39 -9.10 8.36
N PRO A 97 -6.63 -9.56 8.64
CA PRO A 97 -7.37 -10.34 7.64
C PRO A 97 -7.70 -9.56 6.37
N LEU A 98 -7.90 -8.24 6.45
CA LEU A 98 -8.18 -7.39 5.28
C LEU A 98 -6.97 -7.30 4.36
N ALA A 99 -5.78 -7.13 4.94
CA ALA A 99 -4.52 -7.07 4.20
C ALA A 99 -4.25 -8.35 3.39
N GLN A 100 -4.79 -9.50 3.79
CA GLN A 100 -4.57 -10.77 3.11
C GLN A 100 -5.64 -11.10 2.05
N ILE A 101 -6.73 -10.31 1.93
CA ILE A 101 -7.86 -10.63 1.02
C ILE A 101 -7.39 -10.80 -0.42
N PHE A 102 -6.43 -9.99 -0.89
CA PHE A 102 -6.00 -10.01 -2.29
C PHE A 102 -5.46 -11.38 -2.72
N MET A 103 -4.65 -12.03 -1.89
CA MET A 103 -3.97 -13.29 -2.21
C MET A 103 -4.76 -14.57 -1.85
N THR A 104 -5.91 -14.43 -1.18
CA THR A 104 -6.67 -15.57 -0.67
C THR A 104 -7.98 -15.82 -1.42
N ASP A 105 -8.44 -17.07 -1.40
CA ASP A 105 -9.83 -17.45 -1.69
C ASP A 105 -10.72 -17.34 -0.44
N GLU A 106 -12.04 -17.48 -0.62
CA GLU A 106 -13.01 -17.31 0.48
C GLU A 106 -12.78 -18.36 1.58
N ALA A 107 -12.48 -19.61 1.21
CA ALA A 107 -12.32 -20.70 2.17
C ALA A 107 -11.09 -20.50 3.07
N ARG A 108 -9.98 -20.05 2.49
CA ARG A 108 -8.76 -19.67 3.21
C ARG A 108 -8.99 -18.42 4.08
N PHE A 109 -9.74 -17.43 3.60
CA PHE A 109 -10.12 -16.27 4.40
C PHE A 109 -10.96 -16.66 5.63
N ARG A 110 -11.97 -17.54 5.46
CA ARG A 110 -12.75 -18.06 6.60
C ARG A 110 -11.89 -18.81 7.60
N ARG A 111 -10.92 -19.60 7.12
CA ARG A 111 -9.99 -20.33 7.96
C ARG A 111 -9.09 -19.38 8.76
N LEU A 112 -8.59 -18.31 8.14
CA LEU A 112 -7.82 -17.27 8.82
C LEU A 112 -8.62 -16.66 9.98
N LEU A 113 -9.87 -16.26 9.73
CA LEU A 113 -10.73 -15.71 10.80
C LEU A 113 -10.96 -16.71 11.94
N ALA A 114 -11.22 -17.98 11.60
CA ALA A 114 -11.40 -19.03 12.60
C ALA A 114 -10.12 -19.28 13.42
N ASN A 115 -8.96 -19.29 12.78
CA ASN A 115 -7.67 -19.44 13.43
C ASN A 115 -7.38 -18.26 14.37
N ASN A 116 -7.62 -17.02 13.92
CA ASN A 116 -7.44 -15.82 14.74
C ASN A 116 -8.35 -15.83 15.97
N ALA A 117 -9.60 -16.29 15.82
CA ALA A 117 -10.55 -16.41 16.94
C ALA A 117 -10.17 -17.52 17.93
N ALA A 118 -9.50 -18.58 17.45
CA ALA A 118 -9.05 -19.69 18.27
C ALA A 118 -7.65 -19.49 18.89
N ASN A 119 -6.91 -18.49 18.42
CA ASN A 119 -5.56 -18.20 18.90
C ASN A 119 -5.63 -17.65 20.33
N THR A 120 -4.98 -18.31 21.29
CA THR A 120 -4.97 -17.90 22.70
C THR A 120 -3.57 -18.01 23.29
N TRP A 121 -3.27 -17.15 24.26
CA TRP A 121 -2.02 -17.16 25.04
C TRP A 121 -2.33 -16.79 26.49
N PRO A 122 -1.44 -17.09 27.46
CA PRO A 122 -1.66 -16.70 28.86
C PRO A 122 -1.85 -15.19 28.99
N GLY A 123 -3.00 -14.75 29.54
CA GLY A 123 -3.34 -13.34 29.72
C GLY A 123 -4.09 -12.70 28.54
N CYS A 124 -4.36 -13.44 27.46
CA CYS A 124 -5.08 -12.92 26.29
C CYS A 124 -6.51 -12.45 26.59
N GLU A 125 -7.10 -12.84 27.74
CA GLU A 125 -8.46 -12.46 28.11
C GLU A 125 -8.61 -10.94 28.28
N GLU A 126 -7.63 -10.29 28.88
CA GLU A 126 -7.62 -8.83 29.05
C GLU A 126 -7.38 -8.10 27.72
N ASP A 127 -6.55 -8.68 26.85
CA ASP A 127 -6.30 -8.14 25.51
C ASP A 127 -7.56 -8.22 24.64
N PHE A 128 -8.22 -9.38 24.62
CA PHE A 128 -9.48 -9.57 23.88
C PHE A 128 -10.60 -8.69 24.41
N LYS A 129 -10.69 -8.51 25.73
CA LYS A 129 -11.64 -7.59 26.32
C LYS A 129 -11.37 -6.14 25.87
N ARG A 130 -10.13 -5.66 25.94
CA ARG A 130 -9.75 -4.32 25.49
C ARG A 130 -10.03 -4.10 24.00
N ARG A 131 -9.74 -5.09 23.16
CA ARG A 131 -10.07 -5.07 21.73
C ARG A 131 -11.58 -4.97 21.53
N ASP A 132 -12.36 -5.83 22.18
CA ASP A 132 -13.82 -5.85 22.02
C ASP A 132 -14.48 -4.56 22.52
N ASP A 133 -14.01 -3.99 23.63
CA ASP A 133 -14.45 -2.68 24.14
C ASP A 133 -14.13 -1.56 23.13
N SER A 134 -12.93 -1.60 22.51
CA SER A 134 -12.52 -0.61 21.49
C SER A 134 -13.38 -0.71 20.24
N LEU A 135 -13.63 -1.92 19.75
CA LEU A 135 -14.52 -2.16 18.60
C LEU A 135 -15.95 -1.72 18.90
N ALA A 136 -16.45 -1.92 20.11
CA ALA A 136 -17.78 -1.46 20.52
C ALA A 136 -17.87 0.08 20.51
N ALA A 137 -16.87 0.77 21.07
CA ALA A 137 -16.80 2.23 21.06
C ALA A 137 -16.75 2.80 19.63
N VAL A 138 -16.03 2.15 18.71
CA VAL A 138 -16.00 2.51 17.29
C VAL A 138 -17.39 2.31 16.67
N ALA A 139 -18.02 1.15 16.86
CA ALA A 139 -19.33 0.86 16.31
C ALA A 139 -20.40 1.88 16.78
N GLU A 140 -20.38 2.23 18.07
CA GLU A 140 -21.27 3.24 18.66
C GLU A 140 -21.01 4.63 18.09
N THR A 141 -19.75 5.08 18.09
CA THR A 141 -19.36 6.43 17.64
C THR A 141 -19.78 6.69 16.19
N PHE A 142 -19.57 5.71 15.32
CA PHE A 142 -19.84 5.86 13.88
C PHE A 142 -21.24 5.41 13.48
N GLY A 143 -22.00 4.78 14.38
CA GLY A 143 -23.33 4.22 14.10
C GLY A 143 -23.28 3.12 13.04
N ILE A 144 -22.24 2.29 13.07
CA ILE A 144 -21.97 1.24 12.07
C ILE A 144 -22.09 -0.16 12.68
N GLN A 145 -22.17 -1.16 11.81
CA GLN A 145 -22.24 -2.58 12.20
C GLN A 145 -21.13 -3.35 11.48
N PRO A 146 -20.69 -4.51 12.02
CA PRO A 146 -19.78 -5.40 11.32
C PRO A 146 -20.34 -5.80 9.95
N ARG A 147 -19.51 -5.78 8.91
CA ARG A 147 -19.87 -6.24 7.56
C ARG A 147 -18.81 -7.18 7.02
N ASP A 148 -19.26 -8.29 6.45
CA ASP A 148 -18.37 -9.26 5.82
C ASP A 148 -17.64 -8.63 4.63
N PRO A 149 -16.30 -8.52 4.67
CA PRO A 149 -15.55 -7.78 3.67
C PRO A 149 -15.27 -8.58 2.41
N PHE A 150 -15.29 -9.92 2.45
CA PHE A 150 -14.56 -10.72 1.45
C PHE A 150 -14.98 -10.40 0.01
N ARG A 151 -16.27 -10.50 -0.28
CA ARG A 151 -16.79 -10.23 -1.62
C ARG A 151 -16.72 -8.76 -1.99
N ARG A 152 -16.95 -7.87 -1.02
CA ARG A 152 -16.95 -6.43 -1.24
C ARG A 152 -15.56 -5.92 -1.61
N VAL A 153 -14.54 -6.32 -0.84
CA VAL A 153 -13.15 -5.97 -1.08
C VAL A 153 -12.65 -6.57 -2.40
N LYS A 154 -12.93 -7.85 -2.69
CA LYS A 154 -12.59 -8.44 -4.01
C LYS A 154 -13.21 -7.66 -5.17
N ALA A 155 -14.45 -7.18 -5.03
CA ALA A 155 -15.10 -6.37 -6.05
C ALA A 155 -14.43 -4.99 -6.21
N LEU A 156 -14.04 -4.33 -5.11
CA LEU A 156 -13.28 -3.07 -5.16
C LEU A 156 -11.93 -3.26 -5.85
N GLN A 157 -11.21 -4.35 -5.51
CA GLN A 157 -9.92 -4.68 -6.10
C GLN A 157 -10.01 -5.00 -7.59
N ALA A 158 -11.07 -5.70 -8.02
CA ALA A 158 -11.24 -6.09 -9.42
C ALA A 158 -11.48 -4.91 -10.38
N ILE A 159 -12.02 -3.80 -9.88
CA ILE A 159 -12.30 -2.58 -10.67
C ILE A 159 -11.26 -1.48 -10.45
N PHE A 160 -10.27 -1.72 -9.58
CA PHE A 160 -9.27 -0.73 -9.25
C PHE A 160 -8.33 -0.50 -10.44
N ASP A 161 -8.17 0.77 -10.82
CA ASP A 161 -7.20 1.19 -11.82
C ASP A 161 -5.88 1.58 -11.12
N PRO A 162 -4.82 0.76 -11.21
CA PRO A 162 -3.56 1.05 -10.53
C PRO A 162 -2.80 2.22 -11.14
N SER A 163 -3.19 2.74 -12.32
CA SER A 163 -2.52 3.88 -12.95
C SER A 163 -2.67 5.20 -12.18
N VAL A 164 -3.62 5.24 -11.23
CA VAL A 164 -3.79 6.38 -10.31
C VAL A 164 -2.69 6.46 -9.25
N LEU A 165 -1.92 5.39 -9.07
CA LEU A 165 -0.84 5.32 -8.09
C LEU A 165 0.42 5.96 -8.68
N VAL A 166 0.99 6.87 -7.91
CA VAL A 166 2.31 7.46 -8.19
C VAL A 166 3.25 6.93 -7.13
N PHE A 167 4.40 6.42 -7.55
CA PHE A 167 5.44 5.91 -6.65
C PHE A 167 6.72 6.71 -6.80
N SER A 168 7.58 6.67 -5.78
CA SER A 168 8.92 7.27 -5.81
C SER A 168 9.88 6.46 -6.70
N ASP A 169 11.04 7.01 -7.03
CA ASP A 169 12.12 6.30 -7.74
C ASP A 169 12.49 4.97 -7.06
N GLU A 170 12.47 4.94 -5.71
CA GLU A 170 12.81 3.76 -4.91
C GLU A 170 11.92 2.54 -5.23
N TYR A 171 10.65 2.77 -5.60
CA TYR A 171 9.75 1.70 -6.01
C TYR A 171 10.28 0.93 -7.21
N TYR A 172 10.66 1.68 -8.25
CA TYR A 172 11.13 1.15 -9.50
C TYR A 172 12.52 0.53 -9.34
N ASP A 173 13.41 1.17 -8.58
CA ASP A 173 14.75 0.67 -8.28
C ASP A 173 14.69 -0.67 -7.51
N THR A 174 13.82 -0.75 -6.50
CA THR A 174 13.64 -1.97 -5.67
C THR A 174 13.12 -3.14 -6.50
N LEU A 175 12.24 -2.87 -7.46
CA LEU A 175 11.63 -3.91 -8.30
C LEU A 175 12.41 -4.18 -9.60
N GLY A 176 13.40 -3.35 -9.93
CA GLY A 176 14.13 -3.41 -11.20
C GLY A 176 13.27 -3.04 -12.42
N LEU A 177 12.33 -2.11 -12.24
CA LEU A 177 11.39 -1.65 -13.27
C LEU A 177 11.88 -0.36 -13.95
N GLU A 178 11.47 -0.16 -15.20
CA GLU A 178 11.72 1.12 -15.90
C GLU A 178 10.79 2.22 -15.33
N HIS A 179 11.36 3.36 -14.93
CA HIS A 179 10.58 4.47 -14.40
C HIS A 179 9.81 5.19 -15.53
N PRO A 180 8.49 5.39 -15.45
CA PRO A 180 7.68 5.96 -16.53
C PRO A 180 8.12 7.36 -17.00
N SER A 181 8.66 8.16 -16.07
CA SER A 181 9.16 9.53 -16.33
C SER A 181 10.65 9.59 -16.68
N ARG A 182 11.37 8.46 -16.62
CA ARG A 182 12.79 8.33 -16.99
C ARG A 182 12.95 7.04 -17.81
N PRO A 183 12.49 7.02 -19.08
CA PRO A 183 12.95 5.99 -20.00
C PRO A 183 14.45 6.22 -20.18
N GLU A 184 15.31 5.45 -19.52
CA GLU A 184 16.75 5.64 -19.64
C GLU A 184 17.20 5.55 -21.11
N ASP A 185 18.14 6.43 -21.44
CA ASP A 185 18.98 6.58 -22.63
C ASP A 185 19.38 5.25 -23.32
N ARG A 186 18.42 4.60 -23.99
CA ARG A 186 18.69 3.55 -24.97
C ARG A 186 18.99 4.16 -26.34
N ASP A 187 19.98 5.04 -26.42
CA ASP A 187 20.56 5.50 -27.70
C ASP A 187 22.03 5.97 -27.58
N ILE A 188 22.84 5.31 -26.74
CA ILE A 188 24.30 5.48 -26.80
C ILE A 188 25.06 4.13 -26.80
N ILE A 189 24.59 3.12 -27.54
CA ILE A 189 25.51 2.09 -28.10
C ILE A 189 24.97 1.57 -29.46
N THR A 190 24.80 2.46 -30.45
CA THR A 190 24.70 2.07 -31.87
C THR A 190 25.50 3.06 -32.74
N GLY A 191 26.75 3.28 -32.36
CA GLY A 191 27.63 4.20 -33.07
C GLY A 191 29.09 3.87 -32.86
N ARG A 192 29.48 2.62 -33.17
CA ARG A 192 30.89 2.35 -33.48
C ARG A 192 31.13 2.98 -34.85
N ASP A 193 31.27 4.31 -34.88
CA ASP A 193 31.87 5.03 -35.98
C ASP A 193 33.32 4.56 -36.04
N VAL A 194 33.52 3.55 -36.88
CA VAL A 194 34.81 3.17 -37.38
C VAL A 194 35.28 4.39 -38.16
N ALA A 195 36.09 5.24 -37.53
CA ALA A 195 36.86 6.25 -38.21
C ALA A 195 37.84 5.51 -39.15
N ALA A 196 37.32 5.17 -40.33
CA ALA A 196 38.12 4.81 -41.48
C ALA A 196 38.88 6.07 -41.90
N THR A 197 40.09 6.23 -41.36
CA THR A 197 41.09 7.12 -41.94
C THR A 197 41.52 6.50 -43.26
N THR A 198 40.73 6.76 -44.29
CA THR A 198 41.09 6.54 -45.67
C THR A 198 42.11 7.62 -46.04
N ILE A 199 43.39 7.23 -46.03
CA ILE A 199 44.48 7.98 -46.64
C ILE A 199 44.34 7.80 -48.16
N PHE A 200 43.81 8.81 -48.86
CA PHE A 200 44.04 8.99 -50.29
C PHE A 200 44.59 10.39 -50.56
N TYR A 201 45.91 10.38 -50.81
CA TYR A 201 46.67 11.18 -51.77
C TYR A 201 45.93 12.37 -52.42
N THR A 202 46.51 13.55 -52.26
CA THR A 202 46.64 14.47 -53.38
C THR A 202 48.03 15.11 -53.38
N ASP A 203 48.62 15.00 -54.56
CA ASP A 203 49.94 15.35 -55.02
C ASP A 203 50.18 16.87 -55.01
N HIS A 204 51.39 17.30 -54.63
CA HIS A 204 52.05 18.48 -55.19
C HIS A 204 53.54 18.49 -54.81
N GLN A 205 54.34 17.92 -55.72
CA GLN A 205 55.55 18.47 -56.38
C GLN A 205 56.48 19.50 -55.69
N GLU A 206 57.78 19.34 -56.02
CA GLU A 206 58.96 20.24 -55.91
C GLU A 206 59.74 20.18 -54.57
N ASP A 207 61.07 20.04 -54.49
CA ASP A 207 62.15 20.06 -55.47
C ASP A 207 63.44 19.42 -54.87
N ALA A 208 64.41 19.12 -55.74
CA ALA A 208 65.70 18.45 -55.54
C ALA A 208 66.73 19.28 -54.69
N PRO A 209 68.00 18.86 -54.43
CA PRO A 209 68.89 17.98 -55.22
C PRO A 209 69.47 16.74 -54.52
#